data_AF-A0A922XIF5-F1
#
_entry.id   AF-A0A922XIF5-F1
#
_cell.length_a   1.000
_cell.length_b   1.000
_cell.length_c   1.000
_cell.angle_alpha   90.00
_cell.angle_beta   90.00
_cell.angle_gamma   90.00
#
_symmetry.space_group_name_H-M   'P 1'
#
loop_
_entity.id
_entity.type
_entity.pdbx_description
1 polymer ?
#
loop_
_entity_poly.entity_id
_entity_poly.type
_entity_poly.pdbx_seq_one_letter_code
_entity_poly.pdbx_strand_id
1 'polypeptide(L)'
;MKVISESYKGIEFVRISSLDAHEKSLIWQTLGRGKVIKILRDNELLNDCIQYHDYMAWRKQMIESASSPALQPRLKKSELQEQSL
;
A
#
# COMPACT_ATOMS: atom_id res chain seq x y z
N MET A 1 4.45 6.13 -15.26
CA MET A 1 3.49 5.11 -15.74
C MET A 1 2.08 5.48 -15.28
N LYS A 2 1.08 5.34 -16.17
CA LYS A 2 -0.33 5.61 -15.87
C LYS A 2 -0.91 4.36 -15.19
N VAL A 3 -1.39 4.50 -13.96
CA VAL A 3 -2.03 3.40 -13.24
C VAL A 3 -3.47 3.30 -13.74
N ILE A 4 -3.88 2.08 -14.09
CA ILE A 4 -5.24 1.82 -14.54
C ILE A 4 -6.10 1.55 -13.29
N SER A 5 -7.05 2.44 -13.02
CA SER A 5 -8.12 2.17 -12.06
C SER A 5 -9.24 1.38 -12.75
N GLU A 6 -9.83 0.46 -11.99
CA GLU A 6 -11.01 -0.31 -12.37
C GLU A 6 -12.21 0.17 -11.54
N SER A 7 -13.41 0.12 -12.13
CA SER A 7 -14.65 0.46 -11.46
C SER A 7 -15.60 -0.72 -11.43
N TYR A 8 -16.13 -1.08 -10.26
CA TYR A 8 -17.13 -2.14 -10.11
C TYR A 8 -18.17 -1.75 -9.06
N LYS A 9 -19.45 -1.72 -9.46
CA LYS A 9 -20.59 -1.34 -8.57
C LYS A 9 -20.37 -0.04 -7.79
N GLY A 10 -19.78 0.98 -8.44
CA GLY A 10 -19.49 2.27 -7.82
C GLY A 10 -18.22 2.31 -6.96
N ILE A 11 -17.49 1.20 -6.84
CA ILE A 11 -16.19 1.14 -6.17
C ILE A 11 -15.12 1.33 -7.24
N GLU A 12 -14.30 2.37 -7.10
CA GLU A 12 -13.11 2.57 -7.91
C GLU A 12 -11.88 2.04 -7.17
N PHE A 13 -11.13 1.13 -7.79
CA PHE A 13 -10.04 0.41 -7.16
C PHE A 13 -8.88 0.16 -8.12
N VAL A 14 -7.73 -0.16 -7.54
CA VAL A 14 -6.54 -0.60 -8.25
C VAL A 14 -6.21 -1.99 -7.75
N ARG A 15 -5.89 -2.89 -8.68
CA ARG A 15 -5.33 -4.19 -8.33
C ARG A 15 -3.84 -4.09 -8.09
N ILE A 16 -3.40 -4.51 -6.91
CA ILE A 16 -1.98 -4.61 -6.55
C ILE A 16 -1.27 -5.54 -7.54
N SER A 17 -1.96 -6.59 -8.01
CA SER A 17 -1.38 -7.53 -8.97
C SER A 17 -0.98 -6.90 -10.30
N SER A 18 -1.70 -5.84 -10.71
CA SER A 18 -1.51 -5.12 -11.97
C SER A 18 -0.48 -3.99 -11.89
N LEU A 19 0.08 -3.73 -10.71
CA LEU A 19 1.13 -2.75 -10.50
C LEU A 19 2.52 -3.34 -10.79
N ASP A 20 3.47 -2.46 -11.09
CA ASP A 20 4.88 -2.82 -11.23
C ASP A 20 5.42 -3.51 -9.97
N ALA A 21 6.40 -4.40 -10.15
CA ALA A 21 6.97 -5.20 -9.06
C ALA A 21 7.47 -4.36 -7.88
N HIS A 22 8.02 -3.19 -8.17
CA HIS A 22 8.50 -2.25 -7.15
C HIS A 22 7.34 -1.64 -6.33
N GLU A 23 6.31 -1.11 -6.98
CA GLU A 23 5.13 -0.55 -6.29
C GLU A 23 4.38 -1.63 -5.51
N LYS A 24 4.23 -2.83 -6.09
CA LYS A 24 3.64 -4.00 -5.43
C LYS A 24 4.36 -4.32 -4.12
N SER A 25 5.70 -4.40 -4.13
CA SER A 25 6.47 -4.69 -2.91
C SER A 25 6.31 -3.59 -1.85
N LEU A 26 6.40 -2.32 -2.27
CA LEU A 26 6.26 -1.18 -1.36
C LEU A 26 4.87 -1.14 -0.71
N ILE A 27 3.81 -1.40 -1.47
CA ILE A 27 2.45 -1.48 -0.95
C ILE A 27 2.37 -2.52 0.15
N TRP A 28 2.86 -3.75 -0.08
CA TRP A 28 2.78 -4.79 0.95
C TRP A 28 3.58 -4.48 2.22
N GLN A 29 4.64 -3.66 2.11
CA GLN A 29 5.47 -3.25 3.24
C GLN A 29 4.92 -2.03 4.00
N THR A 30 4.26 -1.11 3.30
CA THR A 30 3.92 0.22 3.84
C THR A 30 2.42 0.47 3.93
N LEU A 31 1.64 -0.04 2.96
CA LEU A 31 0.20 0.06 2.99
C LEU A 31 -0.34 -1.02 3.95
N GLY A 32 -0.84 -0.58 5.10
CA GLY A 32 -1.38 -1.49 6.11
C GLY A 32 -2.46 -2.40 5.52
N ARG A 33 -2.47 -3.67 5.93
CA ARG A 33 -3.39 -4.71 5.39
C ARG A 33 -4.87 -4.34 5.47
N GLY A 34 -5.26 -3.46 6.41
CA GLY A 34 -6.65 -2.98 6.53
C GLY A 34 -7.12 -2.08 5.38
N LYS A 35 -6.23 -1.61 4.52
CA LYS A 35 -6.55 -0.83 3.31
C LYS A 35 -6.70 -1.70 2.06
N VAL A 36 -6.32 -2.98 2.13
CA VAL A 36 -6.54 -3.94 1.06
C VAL A 36 -7.95 -4.51 1.22
N ILE A 37 -8.79 -4.25 0.23
CA ILE A 37 -10.17 -4.69 0.19
C ILE A 37 -10.32 -5.91 -0.72
N LYS A 38 -11.41 -6.66 -0.48
CA LYS A 38 -11.81 -7.78 -1.31
C LYS A 38 -13.00 -7.39 -2.16
N ILE A 39 -12.99 -7.73 -3.44
CA ILE A 39 -14.09 -7.46 -4.36
C ILE A 39 -14.51 -8.77 -5.01
N LEU A 40 -15.77 -9.15 -4.82
CA LEU A 40 -16.38 -10.29 -5.53
C LEU A 40 -16.96 -9.77 -6.84
N ARG A 41 -16.33 -10.13 -7.96
CA ARG A 41 -16.70 -9.72 -9.31
C ARG A 41 -16.88 -10.96 -10.18
N ASP A 42 -18.06 -11.12 -10.78
CA ASP A 42 -18.33 -12.21 -11.73
C ASP A 42 -17.97 -13.62 -11.18
N ASN A 43 -18.28 -13.85 -9.90
CA ASN A 43 -17.95 -15.08 -9.15
C ASN A 43 -16.45 -15.31 -8.86
N GLU A 44 -15.59 -14.33 -9.16
CA GLU A 44 -14.17 -14.30 -8.80
C GLU A 44 -13.95 -13.36 -7.60
N LEU A 45 -13.24 -13.85 -6.58
CA LEU A 45 -12.88 -13.06 -5.41
C LEU A 45 -11.49 -12.42 -5.60
N LEU A 46 -11.47 -11.14 -5.90
CA LEU A 46 -10.26 -10.33 -5.97
C LEU A 46 -9.84 -9.94 -4.56
N ASN A 47 -8.70 -10.42 -4.07
CA ASN A 47 -8.23 -10.18 -2.70
C ASN A 47 -7.07 -9.17 -2.62
N ASP A 48 -6.72 -8.57 -3.75
CA ASP A 48 -5.57 -7.70 -3.94
C ASP A 48 -5.98 -6.30 -4.41
N CYS A 49 -7.13 -5.82 -3.97
CA CYS A 49 -7.67 -4.53 -4.40
C CYS A 49 -7.42 -3.44 -3.36
N ILE A 50 -7.15 -2.22 -3.82
CA ILE A 50 -7.05 -1.02 -2.99
C ILE A 50 -7.99 0.02 -3.58
N GLN A 51 -8.76 0.73 -2.77
CA GLN A 51 -9.58 1.84 -3.28
C GLN A 51 -8.68 2.90 -3.92
N TYR A 52 -9.10 3.44 -5.07
CA TYR A 52 -8.26 4.34 -5.86
C TYR A 52 -7.83 5.59 -5.06
N HIS A 53 -8.74 6.14 -4.24
CA HIS A 53 -8.44 7.28 -3.38
C HIS A 53 -7.33 6.97 -2.36
N ASP A 54 -7.33 5.77 -1.78
CA ASP A 54 -6.35 5.35 -0.78
C ASP A 54 -4.99 5.09 -1.45
N TYR A 55 -5.02 4.47 -2.64
CA TYR A 55 -3.82 4.27 -3.43
C TYR A 55 -3.17 5.61 -3.83
N MET A 56 -3.95 6.59 -4.28
CA MET A 56 -3.44 7.94 -4.61
C MET A 56 -2.84 8.64 -3.39
N ALA A 57 -3.51 8.57 -2.23
CA ALA A 57 -3.01 9.14 -0.99
C ALA A 57 -1.69 8.50 -0.55
N TRP A 58 -1.58 7.17 -0.64
CA TRP A 58 -0.37 6.43 -0.38
C TRP A 58 0.76 6.81 -1.35
N ARG A 59 0.47 6.85 -2.65
CA ARG A 59 1.47 7.16 -3.69
C ARG A 59 2.03 8.57 -3.51
N LYS A 60 1.16 9.53 -3.19
CA LYS A 60 1.56 10.91 -2.87
C LYS A 60 2.52 10.94 -1.69
N GLN A 61 2.19 10.26 -0.59
CA GLN A 61 3.07 10.14 0.58
C GLN A 61 4.43 9.52 0.23
N MET A 62 4.47 8.50 -0.63
CA MET A 62 5.74 7.89 -1.06
C MET A 62 6.61 8.86 -1.86
N ILE A 63 6.01 9.67 -2.75
CA ILE A 63 6.73 10.67 -3.55
C ILE A 63 7.24 11.83 -2.66
N GLU A 64 6.40 12.30 -1.74
CA GLU A 64 6.76 13.35 -0.78
C GLU A 64 7.87 12.88 0.16
N SER A 65 7.82 11.62 0.61
CA SER A 65 8.85 11.00 1.46
C SER A 65 10.17 10.80 0.71
N ALA A 66 10.14 10.52 -0.60
CA ALA A 66 11.34 10.41 -1.43
C ALA A 66 11.99 11.77 -1.72
N SER A 67 11.23 12.87 -1.66
CA SER A 67 11.72 14.23 -1.95
C SER A 67 12.19 14.99 -0.70
N SER A 68 11.90 14.47 0.51
CA SER A 68 12.37 15.03 1.79
C SER A 68 13.34 14.06 2.49
N PRO A 69 14.62 14.43 2.73
CA PRO A 69 15.56 13.58 3.48
C PRO A 69 15.22 13.42 4.99
N ALA A 70 14.04 13.84 5.46
CA ALA A 70 13.77 14.09 6.88
C ALA A 70 12.80 13.14 7.59
N LEU A 71 12.13 12.19 6.90
CA LEU A 71 11.16 11.29 7.55
C LEU A 71 11.40 9.83 7.15
N GLN A 72 12.43 9.22 7.76
CA GLN A 72 12.47 7.76 7.89
C GLN A 72 11.30 7.33 8.80
N PRO A 73 10.50 6.32 8.44
CA PRO A 73 9.65 5.68 9.42
C PRO A 73 10.59 5.04 10.44
N ARG A 74 10.55 5.58 11.65
CA ARG A 74 11.18 5.04 12.84
C ARG A 74 10.68 3.61 13.02
N LEU A 75 11.39 2.64 12.44
CA LEU A 75 11.27 1.23 12.80
C LEU A 75 11.50 1.22 14.31
N LYS A 76 10.44 0.97 15.08
CA LYS A 76 10.55 0.85 16.53
C LYS A 76 11.53 -0.30 16.79
N LYS A 77 12.76 0.03 17.18
CA LYS A 77 13.61 -0.84 18.00
C LYS A 77 12.88 -1.01 19.33
N SER A 78 11.91 -1.91 19.37
CA SER A 78 11.46 -2.49 20.62
C SER A 78 12.36 -3.69 20.91
N GLU A 79 13.03 -3.61 22.06
CA GLU A 79 13.63 -4.70 22.85
C GLU A 79 14.99 -5.28 22.42
N LEU A 80 16.05 -4.80 23.08
CA LEU A 80 16.77 -5.61 24.07
C LEU A 80 17.54 -4.67 25.01
N GLN A 81 16.89 -4.27 26.10
CA GLN A 81 17.57 -3.81 27.29
C GLN A 81 17.74 -5.03 28.16
N GLU A 82 18.92 -5.65 28.13
CA GLU A 82 19.33 -6.57 29.20
C GLU A 82 20.86 -6.64 29.28
N GLN A 83 21.34 -6.31 30.48
CA GLN A 83 22.58 -6.78 31.10
C GLN A 83 23.91 -6.18 30.62
N SER A 84 24.41 -5.19 31.38
CA SER A 84 25.73 -5.35 32.00
C SER A 84 25.80 -4.56 33.29
N LEU A 85 26.30 -5.28 34.30
CA LEU A 85 26.54 -4.94 35.70
C LEU A 85 27.31 -3.62 35.90
#